data_AF-A0A7C1R5X2-F1
#
_entry.id   AF-A0A7C1R5X2-F1
#
_cell.length_a   1.000
_cell.length_b   1.000
_cell.length_c   1.000
_cell.angle_alpha   90.00
_cell.angle_beta   90.00
_cell.angle_gamma   90.00
#
_symmetry.space_group_name_H-M   'P 1'
#
loop_
_entity.id
_entity.type
_entity.pdbx_description
1 polymer ?
#
loop_
_entity_poly.entity_id
_entity_poly.type
_entity_poly.pdbx_seq_one_letter_code
_entity_poly.pdbx_strand_id
1 'polypeptide(L)'
;MYKELAKYYDLIYHWKDYEKESCRIKELIVKYKKSEGKQLLDVGCGTGKHLEYFKDIYSCTGVDLNDEILDIARENIKNVIFRQADMVNLHLNSKFDIITCLFSAIGHVKTYSNLEKTIQNFASHLENGGGVIIEPWFTKSVFMVGRPGMTTYDSEEIKIARLNSTKLEGDISVMEMHYLIAEKNKDVKHFVGTNELGLFEID
;
A
#
# COMPACT_ATOMS: atom_id res chain seq x y z
N MET A 1 -10.82 5.98 13.14
CA MET A 1 -10.75 6.81 11.91
C MET A 1 -10.41 5.95 10.69
N TYR A 2 -9.26 5.24 10.70
CA TYR A 2 -8.94 4.30 9.61
C TYR A 2 -10.02 3.23 9.44
N LYS A 3 -10.55 2.61 10.51
CA LYS A 3 -11.67 1.65 10.42
C LYS A 3 -12.86 2.10 9.57
N GLU A 4 -13.32 3.32 9.84
CA GLU A 4 -14.51 3.84 9.17
C GLU A 4 -14.22 4.27 7.73
N LEU A 5 -13.00 4.71 7.44
CA LEU A 5 -12.55 5.03 6.08
C LEU A 5 -12.18 3.78 5.27
N ALA A 6 -11.70 2.72 5.92
CA ALA A 6 -11.18 1.52 5.28
C ALA A 6 -12.26 0.80 4.45
N LYS A 7 -13.51 0.77 4.93
CA LYS A 7 -14.65 0.24 4.16
C LYS A 7 -14.98 1.03 2.88
N TYR A 8 -14.52 2.27 2.77
CA TYR A 8 -14.67 3.09 1.57
C TYR A 8 -13.40 3.12 0.71
N TYR A 9 -12.30 2.49 1.17
CA TYR A 9 -10.99 2.58 0.52
C TYR A 9 -11.05 2.15 -0.95
N ASP A 10 -11.62 0.98 -1.22
CA ASP A 10 -11.73 0.46 -2.59
C ASP A 10 -12.64 1.33 -3.47
N LEU A 11 -13.64 2.01 -2.91
CA LEU A 11 -14.47 2.97 -3.65
C LEU A 11 -13.71 4.28 -3.95
N ILE A 12 -12.88 4.75 -3.02
CA ILE A 12 -12.04 5.94 -3.22
C ILE A 12 -11.00 5.68 -4.30
N TYR A 13 -10.44 4.48 -4.35
CA TYR A 13 -9.43 4.06 -5.32
C TYR A 13 -10.01 3.23 -6.47
N HIS A 14 -11.30 3.40 -6.79
CA HIS A 14 -11.99 2.63 -7.84
C HIS A 14 -11.37 2.76 -9.23
N TRP A 15 -10.66 3.85 -9.48
CA TRP A 15 -9.95 4.11 -10.74
C TRP A 15 -8.67 3.29 -10.90
N LYS A 16 -8.18 2.65 -9.82
CA LYS A 16 -6.94 1.87 -9.83
C LYS A 16 -7.19 0.49 -10.44
N ASP A 17 -6.41 0.17 -11.47
CA ASP A 17 -6.48 -1.10 -12.19
C ASP A 17 -5.47 -2.09 -11.58
N TYR A 18 -5.89 -2.75 -10.50
CA TYR A 18 -5.06 -3.72 -9.78
C TYR A 18 -4.68 -4.93 -10.65
N GLU A 19 -5.51 -5.33 -11.61
CA GLU A 19 -5.20 -6.43 -12.52
C GLU A 19 -4.03 -6.07 -13.42
N LYS A 20 -4.11 -4.92 -14.10
CA LYS A 20 -3.06 -4.45 -15.00
C LYS A 20 -1.75 -4.22 -14.28
N GLU A 21 -1.77 -3.60 -13.10
CA GLU A 21 -0.58 -3.44 -12.27
C GLU A 21 0.00 -4.80 -11.89
N SER A 22 -0.83 -5.75 -11.43
CA SER A 22 -0.37 -7.08 -11.04
C SER A 22 0.19 -7.88 -12.23
N CYS A 23 -0.35 -7.72 -13.44
CA CYS A 23 0.23 -8.27 -14.67
C CYS A 23 1.64 -7.72 -14.90
N ARG A 24 1.85 -6.42 -14.76
CA ARG A 24 3.18 -5.81 -14.89
C ARG A 24 4.17 -6.34 -13.84
N ILE A 25 3.71 -6.51 -12.60
CA ILE A 25 4.52 -7.10 -11.52
C ILE A 25 4.90 -8.55 -11.85
N LYS A 26 3.97 -9.36 -12.37
CA LYS A 26 4.25 -10.75 -12.81
C LYS A 26 5.33 -10.80 -13.89
N GLU A 27 5.30 -9.87 -14.87
CA GLU A 27 6.37 -9.77 -15.88
C GLU A 27 7.74 -9.48 -15.27
N LEU A 28 7.80 -8.56 -14.30
CA LEU A 28 9.04 -8.25 -13.59
C LEU A 28 9.54 -9.46 -12.79
N ILE A 29 8.64 -10.18 -12.11
CA ILE A 29 8.97 -11.41 -11.39
C ILE A 29 9.57 -12.44 -12.35
N VAL A 30 8.92 -12.73 -13.48
CA VAL A 30 9.42 -13.68 -14.48
C VAL A 30 10.80 -13.27 -15.01
N LYS A 31 11.04 -11.97 -15.20
CA LYS A 31 12.28 -11.47 -15.75
C LYS A 31 13.46 -11.52 -14.79
N TYR A 32 13.24 -11.25 -13.50
CA TYR A 32 14.32 -10.97 -12.55
C TYR A 32 14.49 -12.00 -11.43
N LYS A 33 13.42 -12.72 -11.04
CA LYS A 33 13.49 -13.77 -10.02
C LYS A 33 14.28 -14.97 -10.53
N LYS A 34 15.20 -15.46 -9.71
CA LYS A 34 16.02 -16.65 -10.00
C LYS A 34 15.71 -17.84 -9.11
N SER A 35 15.08 -17.62 -7.96
CA SER A 35 14.63 -18.72 -7.10
C SER A 35 13.46 -19.47 -7.75
N GLU A 36 13.31 -20.76 -7.42
CA GLU A 36 12.26 -21.63 -8.00
C GLU A 36 10.98 -21.67 -7.16
N GLY A 37 11.02 -21.19 -5.93
CA GLY A 37 9.90 -21.24 -5.00
C GLY A 37 8.74 -20.30 -5.36
N LYS A 38 7.67 -20.37 -4.57
CA LYS A 38 6.41 -19.65 -4.81
C LYS A 38 5.93 -18.89 -3.58
N GLN A 39 6.81 -18.59 -2.62
CA GLN A 39 6.47 -17.80 -1.45
C GLN A 39 6.46 -16.32 -1.82
N LEU A 40 5.32 -15.65 -1.66
CA LEU A 40 5.19 -14.21 -1.92
C LEU A 40 4.77 -13.48 -0.65
N LEU A 41 5.51 -12.45 -0.28
CA LEU A 41 5.15 -11.49 0.77
C LEU A 41 4.76 -10.16 0.14
N ASP A 42 3.60 -9.63 0.50
CA ASP A 42 3.20 -8.26 0.16
C ASP A 42 3.22 -7.40 1.43
N VAL A 43 4.06 -6.38 1.45
CA VAL A 43 4.33 -5.49 2.59
C VAL A 43 3.60 -4.16 2.39
N GLY A 44 2.81 -3.74 3.37
CA GLY A 44 1.87 -2.65 3.20
C GLY A 44 0.70 -3.07 2.30
N CYS A 45 0.22 -4.31 2.48
CA CYS A 45 -0.73 -4.94 1.56
C CYS A 45 -2.13 -4.30 1.54
N GLY A 46 -2.45 -3.43 2.51
CA GLY A 46 -3.74 -2.77 2.61
C GLY A 46 -4.91 -3.76 2.63
N THR A 47 -5.91 -3.54 1.77
CA THR A 47 -7.08 -4.42 1.63
C THR A 47 -6.77 -5.72 0.87
N GLY A 48 -5.50 -5.96 0.51
CA GLY A 48 -5.03 -7.17 -0.16
C GLY A 48 -5.31 -7.23 -1.66
N LYS A 49 -5.80 -6.15 -2.29
CA LYS A 49 -6.26 -6.15 -3.69
C LYS A 49 -5.26 -6.71 -4.69
N HIS A 50 -3.97 -6.46 -4.53
CA HIS A 50 -2.93 -7.08 -5.36
C HIS A 50 -2.87 -8.60 -5.17
N LEU A 51 -2.96 -9.08 -3.93
CA LEU A 51 -2.90 -10.51 -3.58
C LEU A 51 -4.03 -11.33 -4.22
N GLU A 52 -5.18 -10.72 -4.54
CA GLU A 52 -6.25 -11.38 -5.33
C GLU A 52 -5.72 -11.96 -6.65
N TYR A 53 -4.76 -11.27 -7.27
CA TYR A 53 -4.17 -11.65 -8.56
C TYR A 53 -2.93 -12.56 -8.43
N PHE A 54 -2.42 -12.78 -7.22
CA PHE A 54 -1.23 -13.61 -6.97
C PHE A 54 -1.54 -14.94 -6.29
N LYS A 55 -2.62 -15.03 -5.49
CA LYS A 55 -2.92 -16.18 -4.62
C LYS A 55 -3.08 -17.52 -5.33
N ASP A 56 -3.45 -17.52 -6.61
CA ASP A 56 -3.60 -18.76 -7.40
C ASP A 56 -2.27 -19.25 -8.00
N ILE A 57 -1.22 -18.42 -7.93
CA ILE A 57 0.11 -18.69 -8.47
C ILE A 57 1.13 -18.88 -7.34
N TYR A 58 0.98 -18.13 -6.24
CA TYR A 58 1.91 -18.04 -5.12
C TYR A 58 1.22 -18.38 -3.80
N SER A 59 2.01 -18.88 -2.84
CA SER A 59 1.61 -18.95 -1.44
C SER A 59 1.82 -17.59 -0.81
N CYS A 60 0.75 -16.82 -0.72
CA CYS A 60 0.78 -15.41 -0.36
C CYS A 60 0.68 -15.17 1.15
N THR A 61 1.52 -14.27 1.63
CA THR A 61 1.39 -13.59 2.94
C THR A 61 1.26 -12.10 2.70
N GLY A 62 0.25 -11.45 3.27
CA GLY A 62 0.12 -10.00 3.32
C GLY A 62 0.43 -9.48 4.72
N VAL A 63 1.21 -8.40 4.82
CA VAL A 63 1.42 -7.68 6.08
C VAL A 63 1.10 -6.21 5.95
N ASP A 64 0.53 -5.65 7.01
CA ASP A 64 0.24 -4.23 7.13
C ASP A 64 0.38 -3.80 8.59
N LEU A 65 0.67 -2.52 8.84
CA LEU A 65 0.75 -1.99 10.19
C LEU A 65 -0.64 -1.87 10.83
N ASN A 66 -1.68 -1.68 10.02
CA ASN A 66 -3.04 -1.45 10.47
C ASN A 66 -3.86 -2.75 10.48
N ASP A 67 -4.15 -3.32 11.65
CA ASP A 67 -4.93 -4.56 11.71
C ASP A 67 -6.39 -4.39 11.22
N GLU A 68 -6.95 -3.18 11.29
CA GLU A 68 -8.31 -2.92 10.80
C GLU A 68 -8.41 -3.02 9.26
N ILE A 69 -7.34 -2.71 8.52
CA ILE A 69 -7.33 -2.90 7.06
C ILE A 69 -7.13 -4.38 6.71
N LEU A 70 -6.41 -5.11 7.55
CA LEU A 70 -6.23 -6.55 7.41
C LEU A 70 -7.53 -7.32 7.66
N ASP A 71 -8.42 -6.84 8.53
CA ASP A 71 -9.76 -7.41 8.68
C ASP A 71 -10.53 -7.42 7.36
N ILE A 72 -10.50 -6.30 6.62
CA ILE A 72 -11.09 -6.21 5.28
C ILE A 72 -10.41 -7.18 4.30
N ALA A 73 -9.08 -7.27 4.34
CA ALA A 73 -8.33 -8.18 3.48
C ALA A 73 -8.70 -9.66 3.73
N ARG A 74 -8.85 -10.06 5.00
CA ARG A 74 -9.28 -11.42 5.41
C ARG A 74 -10.73 -11.72 4.99
N GLU A 75 -11.60 -10.71 5.00
CA GLU A 75 -12.97 -10.84 4.52
C GLU A 75 -13.00 -11.06 3.01
N ASN A 76 -12.29 -10.22 2.26
CA ASN A 76 -12.28 -10.21 0.79
C ASN A 76 -11.57 -11.42 0.17
N ILE A 77 -10.49 -11.91 0.80
CA ILE A 77 -9.56 -12.84 0.17
C ILE A 77 -9.36 -14.08 1.05
N LYS A 78 -9.74 -15.23 0.51
CA LYS A 78 -9.46 -16.53 1.12
C LYS A 78 -8.13 -17.09 0.62
N ASN A 79 -7.56 -18.01 1.40
CA ASN A 79 -6.30 -18.72 1.10
C ASN A 79 -5.06 -17.80 1.05
N VAL A 80 -5.08 -16.70 1.79
CA VAL A 80 -3.93 -15.79 2.00
C VAL A 80 -3.74 -15.61 3.50
N ILE A 81 -2.48 -15.61 3.95
CA ILE A 81 -2.13 -15.36 5.35
C ILE A 81 -1.99 -13.84 5.54
N PHE A 82 -2.75 -13.26 6.47
CA PHE A 82 -2.63 -11.83 6.82
C PHE A 82 -2.10 -11.66 8.24
N ARG A 83 -1.02 -10.87 8.41
CA ARG A 83 -0.42 -10.60 9.72
C ARG A 83 -0.16 -9.12 9.90
N GLN A 84 -0.46 -8.61 11.09
CA GLN A 84 -0.05 -7.26 11.46
C GLN A 84 1.48 -7.24 11.62
N ALA A 85 2.16 -6.33 10.91
CA ALA A 85 3.60 -6.12 11.06
C ALA A 85 4.03 -4.72 10.64
N ASP A 86 5.09 -4.22 11.30
CA ASP A 86 5.80 -3.01 10.89
C ASP A 86 6.94 -3.38 9.94
N MET A 87 7.00 -2.77 8.75
CA MET A 87 8.05 -3.04 7.77
C MET A 87 9.46 -2.63 8.25
N VAL A 88 9.55 -1.64 9.15
CA VAL A 88 10.83 -1.18 9.74
C VAL A 88 11.38 -2.20 10.73
N ASN A 89 10.50 -2.96 11.39
CA ASN A 89 10.83 -3.97 12.39
C ASN A 89 10.29 -5.36 11.99
N LEU A 90 10.35 -5.68 10.70
CA LEU A 90 9.73 -6.86 10.13
C LEU A 90 10.43 -8.15 10.59
N HIS A 91 9.68 -9.03 11.26
CA HIS A 91 10.19 -10.33 11.72
C HIS A 91 9.11 -11.41 11.55
N LEU A 92 9.19 -12.18 10.45
CA LEU A 92 8.19 -13.21 10.13
C LEU A 92 8.71 -14.64 10.32
N ASN A 93 9.99 -14.81 10.68
CA ASN A 93 10.67 -16.11 10.79
C ASN A 93 10.43 -17.01 9.56
N SER A 94 10.31 -16.39 8.38
CA SER A 94 9.97 -17.02 7.12
C SER A 94 10.75 -16.37 6.01
N LYS A 95 11.03 -17.12 4.95
CA LYS A 95 11.71 -16.65 3.75
C LYS A 95 10.74 -16.64 2.58
N PHE A 96 10.96 -15.73 1.64
CA PHE A 96 10.10 -15.47 0.50
C PHE A 96 10.91 -15.40 -0.79
N ASP A 97 10.33 -15.91 -1.86
CA ASP A 97 10.90 -15.81 -3.19
C ASP A 97 10.69 -14.41 -3.78
N ILE A 98 9.54 -13.80 -3.47
CA ILE A 98 9.17 -12.46 -3.90
C ILE A 98 8.69 -11.65 -2.70
N ILE A 99 9.17 -10.41 -2.60
CA ILE A 99 8.61 -9.40 -1.71
C ILE A 99 8.12 -8.23 -2.56
N THR A 100 6.87 -7.83 -2.38
CA THR A 100 6.30 -6.63 -2.97
C THR A 100 6.04 -5.58 -1.89
N CYS A 101 6.26 -4.31 -2.21
CA CYS A 101 5.89 -3.16 -1.39
C CYS A 101 5.34 -2.10 -2.36
N LEU A 102 4.02 -2.15 -2.56
CA LEU A 102 3.35 -1.44 -3.66
C LEU A 102 2.61 -0.20 -3.17
N PHE A 103 2.14 0.58 -4.14
CA PHE A 103 1.34 1.78 -3.95
C PHE A 103 1.92 2.79 -2.96
N SER A 104 3.23 3.01 -3.10
CA SER A 104 4.01 3.96 -2.30
C SER A 104 4.03 3.69 -0.80
N ALA A 105 3.67 2.48 -0.36
CA ALA A 105 3.68 2.09 1.05
C ALA A 105 5.06 2.30 1.70
N ILE A 106 6.14 2.16 0.93
CA ILE A 106 7.51 2.42 1.38
C ILE A 106 7.71 3.84 1.91
N GLY A 107 6.96 4.83 1.43
CA GLY A 107 7.06 6.22 1.91
C GLY A 107 6.72 6.37 3.40
N HIS A 108 5.92 5.46 3.97
CA HIS A 108 5.51 5.52 5.38
C HIS A 108 6.66 5.26 6.37
N VAL A 109 7.84 4.84 5.91
CA VAL A 109 9.02 4.71 6.77
C VAL A 109 9.64 6.07 7.14
N LYS A 110 9.25 7.14 6.42
CA LYS A 110 9.55 8.58 6.63
C LYS A 110 11.01 9.02 6.58
N THR A 111 11.95 8.21 7.04
CA THR A 111 13.37 8.57 7.18
C THR A 111 14.27 7.61 6.42
N TYR A 112 15.43 8.10 5.95
CA TYR A 112 16.43 7.25 5.29
C TYR A 112 16.93 6.11 6.19
N SER A 113 17.09 6.35 7.49
CA SER A 113 17.49 5.29 8.43
C SER A 113 16.45 4.17 8.50
N ASN A 114 15.16 4.52 8.51
CA ASN A 114 14.10 3.51 8.49
C ASN A 114 13.97 2.84 7.12
N LEU A 115 14.19 3.59 6.03
CA LEU A 115 14.24 3.01 4.68
C LEU A 115 15.35 1.96 4.59
N GLU A 116 16.56 2.30 5.01
CA GLU A 116 17.71 1.38 5.02
C GLU A 116 17.40 0.10 5.82
N LYS A 117 16.89 0.25 7.06
CA LYS A 117 16.45 -0.88 7.88
C LYS A 117 15.39 -1.72 7.19
N THR A 118 14.42 -1.09 6.53
CA THR A 118 13.35 -1.79 5.81
C THR A 118 13.91 -2.59 4.64
N ILE A 119 14.82 -2.02 3.84
CA ILE A 119 15.50 -2.73 2.75
C ILE A 119 16.34 -3.89 3.28
N GLN A 120 17.05 -3.70 4.40
CA GLN A 120 17.80 -4.77 5.07
C GLN A 120 16.88 -5.89 5.55
N ASN A 121 15.71 -5.56 6.12
CA ASN A 121 14.70 -6.54 6.51
C ASN A 121 14.13 -7.30 5.31
N PHE A 122 13.86 -6.62 4.21
CA PHE A 122 13.40 -7.30 2.98
C PHE A 122 14.47 -8.27 2.49
N ALA A 123 15.73 -7.84 2.40
CA ALA A 123 16.84 -8.70 2.01
C ALA A 123 17.00 -9.90 2.97
N SER A 124 16.85 -9.70 4.28
CA SER A 124 16.95 -10.78 5.28
C SER A 124 15.76 -11.76 5.23
N HIS A 125 14.64 -11.39 4.61
CA HIS A 125 13.49 -12.25 4.37
C HIS A 125 13.47 -12.86 2.97
N LEU A 126 14.43 -12.55 2.10
CA LEU A 126 14.53 -13.17 0.79
C LEU A 126 15.17 -14.56 0.84
N GLU A 127 14.67 -15.44 -0.02
CA GLU A 127 15.37 -16.62 -0.47
C GLU A 127 16.55 -16.28 -1.38
N ASN A 128 17.52 -17.19 -1.48
CA ASN A 128 18.62 -17.04 -2.43
C ASN A 128 18.07 -17.00 -3.86
N GLY A 129 18.37 -15.92 -4.58
CA GLY A 129 17.84 -15.68 -5.93
C GLY A 129 16.40 -15.12 -5.95
N GLY A 130 15.81 -14.81 -4.80
CA GLY A 130 14.55 -14.09 -4.71
C GLY A 130 14.67 -12.63 -5.15
N GLY A 131 13.53 -11.94 -5.25
CA GLY A 131 13.44 -10.56 -5.73
C GLY A 131 12.54 -9.67 -4.89
N VAL A 132 12.87 -8.39 -4.81
CA VAL A 132 12.05 -7.36 -4.18
C VAL A 132 11.57 -6.38 -5.25
N ILE A 133 10.30 -6.02 -5.22
CA ILE A 133 9.71 -4.98 -6.07
C ILE A 133 9.09 -3.91 -5.19
N ILE A 134 9.58 -2.68 -5.33
CA ILE A 134 9.12 -1.52 -4.56
C ILE A 134 8.56 -0.48 -5.52
N GLU A 135 7.33 -0.06 -5.26
CA GLU A 135 6.75 1.13 -5.87
C GLU A 135 7.05 2.32 -4.95
N PRO A 136 7.91 3.28 -5.37
CA PRO A 136 8.26 4.40 -4.51
C PRO A 136 7.10 5.42 -4.40
N TRP A 137 7.25 6.35 -3.47
CA TRP A 137 6.51 7.62 -3.53
C TRP A 137 7.22 8.59 -4.49
N PHE A 138 6.71 9.82 -4.60
CA PHE A 138 7.41 10.88 -5.32
C PHE A 138 8.76 11.21 -4.69
N THR A 139 9.72 11.59 -5.53
CA THR A 139 10.96 12.24 -5.11
C THR A 139 10.68 13.71 -4.75
N LYS A 140 11.60 14.36 -4.03
CA LYS A 140 11.49 15.79 -3.71
C LYS A 140 11.52 16.65 -4.97
N SER A 141 12.28 16.24 -5.98
CA SER A 141 12.39 16.91 -7.28
C SER A 141 11.07 17.02 -8.06
N VAL A 142 10.13 16.08 -7.88
CA VAL A 142 8.83 16.06 -8.58
C VAL A 142 7.63 16.38 -7.67
N PHE A 143 7.86 16.45 -6.36
CA PHE A 143 6.80 16.77 -5.40
C PHE A 143 6.39 18.24 -5.48
N MET A 144 5.09 18.48 -5.63
CA MET A 144 4.53 19.83 -5.69
C MET A 144 3.82 20.20 -4.39
N VAL A 145 4.33 21.24 -3.72
CA VAL A 145 3.75 21.81 -2.49
C VAL A 145 2.50 22.64 -2.83
N GLY A 146 1.47 22.55 -1.99
CA GLY A 146 0.22 23.29 -2.14
C GLY A 146 -0.68 22.80 -3.29
N ARG A 147 -0.32 21.71 -3.96
CA ARG A 147 -1.11 21.17 -5.08
C ARG A 147 -2.41 20.58 -4.53
N PRO A 148 -3.58 21.09 -4.93
CA PRO A 148 -4.85 20.47 -4.56
C PRO A 148 -5.04 19.17 -5.35
N GLY A 149 -5.51 18.14 -4.67
CA GLY A 149 -5.95 16.89 -5.27
C GLY A 149 -7.43 16.65 -4.96
N MET A 150 -8.15 16.05 -5.90
CA MET A 150 -9.53 15.61 -5.67
C MET A 150 -9.80 14.27 -6.35
N THR A 151 -10.50 13.40 -5.66
CA THR A 151 -11.06 12.16 -6.20
C THR A 151 -12.51 12.08 -5.78
N THR A 152 -13.37 11.67 -6.71
CA THR A 152 -14.79 11.47 -6.43
C THR A 152 -15.21 10.05 -6.79
N TYR A 153 -16.22 9.57 -6.08
CA TYR A 153 -16.97 8.37 -6.41
C TYR A 153 -18.45 8.72 -6.40
N ASP A 154 -19.14 8.35 -7.48
CA ASP A 154 -20.52 8.73 -7.71
C ASP A 154 -21.33 7.47 -8.09
N SER A 155 -22.23 7.07 -7.22
CA SER A 155 -23.21 6.00 -7.45
C SER A 155 -24.58 6.40 -6.92
N GLU A 156 -25.62 5.59 -7.15
CA GLU A 156 -26.96 5.84 -6.59
C GLU A 156 -27.01 5.67 -5.06
N GLU A 157 -26.20 4.79 -4.50
CA GLU A 157 -26.23 4.41 -3.08
C GLU A 157 -25.26 5.24 -2.22
N ILE A 158 -24.18 5.73 -2.82
CA ILE A 158 -23.15 6.50 -2.12
C ILE A 158 -22.45 7.51 -3.04
N LYS A 159 -22.19 8.71 -2.49
CA LYS A 159 -21.32 9.73 -3.07
C LYS A 159 -20.13 9.97 -2.16
N ILE A 160 -18.93 10.09 -2.72
CA ILE A 160 -17.70 10.37 -1.98
C ILE A 160 -16.94 11.50 -2.67
N ALA A 161 -16.45 12.46 -1.90
CA ALA A 161 -15.45 13.43 -2.33
C ALA A 161 -14.26 13.36 -1.37
N ARG A 162 -13.08 12.99 -1.89
CA ARG A 162 -11.81 13.11 -1.19
C ARG A 162 -11.08 14.32 -1.77
N LEU A 163 -10.73 15.28 -0.92
CA LEU A 163 -9.87 16.40 -1.28
C LEU A 163 -8.59 16.33 -0.45
N ASN A 164 -7.49 16.82 -1.00
CA ASN A 164 -6.27 16.98 -0.23
C ASN A 164 -5.49 18.21 -0.69
N SER A 165 -4.68 18.74 0.22
CA SER A 165 -3.61 19.67 -0.11
C SER A 165 -2.29 19.14 0.42
N THR A 166 -1.20 19.47 -0.26
CA THR A 166 0.13 19.00 0.09
C THR A 166 0.92 20.09 0.82
N LYS A 167 1.65 19.69 1.86
CA LYS A 167 2.63 20.50 2.57
C LYS A 167 3.96 19.73 2.60
N LEU A 168 5.03 20.45 2.90
CA LEU A 168 6.37 19.88 3.06
C LEU A 168 6.89 20.26 4.45
N GLU A 169 7.31 19.25 5.20
CA GLU A 169 7.96 19.41 6.51
C GLU A 169 9.33 18.72 6.47
N GLY A 170 10.38 19.50 6.20
CA GLY A 170 11.71 18.95 5.92
C GLY A 170 11.70 18.10 4.65
N ASP A 171 11.97 16.80 4.80
CA ASP A 171 11.92 15.81 3.72
C ASP A 171 10.66 14.93 3.78
N ILE A 172 9.66 15.33 4.56
CA ILE A 172 8.39 14.62 4.68
C ILE A 172 7.31 15.39 3.92
N SER A 173 6.69 14.71 2.96
CA SER A 173 5.44 15.17 2.37
C SER A 173 4.29 14.93 3.35
N VAL A 174 3.53 15.99 3.63
CA VAL A 174 2.38 15.96 4.53
C VAL A 174 1.13 16.24 3.71
N MET A 175 0.19 15.30 3.68
CA MET A 175 -1.07 15.40 2.96
C MET A 175 -2.23 15.38 3.94
N GLU A 176 -2.83 16.54 4.16
CA GLU A 176 -4.11 16.63 4.87
C GLU A 176 -5.23 16.28 3.88
N MET A 177 -5.99 15.25 4.20
CA MET A 177 -7.03 14.67 3.37
C MET A 177 -8.38 14.85 4.05
N HIS A 178 -9.32 15.44 3.32
CA HIS A 178 -10.70 15.62 3.73
C HIS A 178 -11.57 14.64 2.95
N TYR A 179 -12.46 13.95 3.64
CA TYR A 179 -13.40 12.99 3.06
C TYR A 179 -14.82 13.42 3.39
N LEU A 180 -15.63 13.68 2.38
CA LEU A 180 -17.07 13.87 2.50
C LEU A 180 -17.77 12.65 1.93
N ILE A 181 -18.59 12.00 2.73
CA ILE A 181 -19.26 10.74 2.37
C ILE A 181 -20.75 10.89 2.64
N ALA A 182 -21.56 10.74 1.58
CA ALA A 182 -23.01 10.72 1.65
C ALA A 182 -23.51 9.34 1.26
N GLU A 183 -24.04 8.59 2.22
CA GLU A 183 -24.73 7.32 2.00
C GLU A 183 -26.23 7.58 1.91
N LYS A 184 -26.94 6.85 1.04
CA LYS A 184 -28.40 6.94 0.92
C LYS A 184 -29.08 6.74 2.29
N ASN A 185 -30.02 7.63 2.61
CA ASN A 185 -30.77 7.65 3.87
C ASN A 185 -29.92 7.81 5.15
N LYS A 186 -28.70 8.36 5.06
CA LYS A 186 -27.86 8.69 6.23
C LYS A 186 -27.37 10.13 6.14
N ASP A 187 -26.94 10.67 7.28
CA ASP A 187 -26.29 11.96 7.33
C ASP A 187 -24.92 11.93 6.64
N VAL A 188 -24.53 13.08 6.07
CA VAL A 188 -23.21 13.25 5.47
C VAL A 188 -22.14 13.20 6.56
N LYS A 189 -21.11 12.39 6.33
CA LYS A 189 -19.96 12.27 7.23
C LYS A 189 -18.79 13.06 6.67
N HIS A 190 -18.06 13.71 7.58
CA HIS A 190 -16.80 14.38 7.29
C HIS A 190 -15.68 13.77 8.11
N PHE A 191 -14.63 13.31 7.43
CA PHE A 191 -13.40 12.85 8.07
C PHE A 191 -12.22 13.71 7.61
N VAL A 192 -11.25 13.89 8.49
CA VAL A 192 -9.97 14.52 8.19
C VAL A 192 -8.88 13.58 8.65
N GLY A 193 -7.91 13.28 7.78
CA GLY A 193 -6.75 12.46 8.10
C GLY A 193 -5.49 13.04 7.49
N THR A 194 -4.35 12.68 8.05
CA THR A 194 -3.04 13.14 7.56
C THR A 194 -2.22 11.94 7.11
N ASN A 195 -1.70 11.99 5.89
CA ASN A 195 -0.71 11.06 5.39
C ASN A 195 0.67 11.72 5.35
N GLU A 196 1.64 11.10 6.01
CA GLU A 196 3.03 11.53 6.02
C GLU A 196 3.89 10.50 5.31
N LEU A 197 4.56 10.92 4.25
CA LEU A 197 5.41 10.07 3.42
C LEU A 197 6.77 10.74 3.22
N GLY A 198 7.85 9.99 3.48
CA GLY A 198 9.21 10.43 3.19
C GLY A 198 9.42 10.63 1.68
N LEU A 199 10.09 11.72 1.32
CA LEU A 199 10.53 11.99 -0.05
C LEU A 199 11.99 11.53 -0.17
N PHE A 200 12.19 10.37 -0.78
CA PHE A 200 13.51 9.79 -1.01
C PHE A 200 13.99 10.16 -2.41
N GLU A 201 15.25 10.55 -2.53
CA GLU A 201 15.92 10.80 -3.81
C GLU A 201 16.67 9.55 -4.26
N ILE A 202 16.87 9.44 -5.57
CA ILE A 202 17.76 8.46 -6.18
C ILE A 202 18.93 9.28 -6.73
N ASP A 203 20.11 9.09 -6.16
CA ASP A 203 21.35 9.70 -6.67
C ASP A 203 21.73 9.16 -8.06
#